data_AF-A0A822H7M5-F1
#
_entry.id   AF-A0A822H7M5-F1
#
_cell.length_a   1.000
_cell.length_b   1.000
_cell.length_c   1.000
_cell.angle_alpha   90.00
_cell.angle_beta   90.00
_cell.angle_gamma   90.00
#
_symmetry.space_group_name_H-M   'P 1'
#
loop_
_entity.id
_entity.type
_entity.pdbx_description
1 polymer ?
#
loop_
_entity_poly.entity_id
_entity_poly.type
_entity_poly.pdbx_seq_one_letter_code
_entity_poly.pdbx_strand_id
1 'polypeptide(L)' 'VLGNGRVLEFDTPQALLSDRNSQFNSFVKQTGISEAEHLRTLANNARSNIEKNQDIFLYNETLLENDHETDSLIST' A
#
# COMPACT_ATOMS: atom_id res chain seq x y z
N VAL A 1 7.49 13.97 4.77
CA VAL A 1 8.20 15.22 4.45
C VAL A 1 8.72 15.87 5.71
N LEU A 2 9.99 16.29 5.71
CA LEU A 2 10.61 17.04 6.80
C LEU A 2 10.93 18.46 6.32
N GLY A 3 10.78 19.44 7.20
CA GLY A 3 11.22 20.81 6.97
C GLY A 3 11.60 21.47 8.29
N ASN A 4 12.73 22.18 8.32
CA ASN A 4 13.25 22.86 9.52
C ASN A 4 13.31 21.96 10.77
N GLY A 5 13.73 20.70 10.59
CA GLY A 5 13.83 19.72 11.68
C GLY A 5 12.50 19.21 12.22
N ARG A 6 11.38 19.48 11.55
CA ARG A 6 10.03 19.03 11.96
C ARG A 6 9.38 18.19 10.87
N VAL A 7 8.49 17.28 11.29
CA VAL A 7 7.63 16.52 10.37
C VAL A 7 6.53 17.46 9.88
N LEU A 8 6.43 17.61 8.55
CA LEU A 8 5.40 18.41 7.89
C LEU A 8 4.28 17.53 7.32
N GLU A 9 4.65 16.37 6.77
CA GLU A 9 3.71 15.39 6.20
C GLU A 9 4.16 13.99 6.54
N PHE A 10 3.22 13.13 6.89
CA PHE A 10 3.46 11.71 7.16
C PHE A 10 2.30 10.89 6.62
N ASP A 11 2.57 10.12 5.56
CA ASP A 11 1.66 9.13 4.98
C ASP A 11 2.45 8.31 3.93
N THR A 12 1.77 7.37 3.28
CA THR A 12 2.25 6.67 2.09
C THR A 12 2.48 7.66 0.92
N PRO A 13 3.48 7.40 0.05
CA PRO A 13 3.71 8.24 -1.12
C PRO A 13 2.49 8.40 -2.02
N GLN A 14 1.66 7.34 -2.17
CA GLN A 14 0.45 7.37 -2.97
C GLN A 14 -0.60 8.34 -2.39
N ALA A 15 -0.83 8.31 -1.07
CA ALA A 15 -1.73 9.25 -0.40
C ALA A 15 -1.25 10.69 -0.58
N LEU A 16 0.02 10.97 -0.28
CA LEU A 16 0.60 12.31 -0.43
C LEU A 16 0.59 12.82 -1.90
N LEU A 17 0.73 11.93 -2.88
CA LEU A 17 0.69 12.29 -4.30
C LEU A 17 -0.72 12.56 -4.84
N SER A 18 -1.75 12.02 -4.18
CA SER A 18 -3.15 12.25 -4.53
C SER A 18 -3.65 13.61 -4.02
N ASP A 19 -3.10 14.11 -2.92
CA ASP A 19 -3.35 15.46 -2.44
C ASP A 19 -2.58 16.49 -3.28
N ARG A 20 -3.32 17.37 -3.98
CA ARG A 20 -2.74 18.44 -4.80
C ARG A 20 -2.02 19.51 -3.98
N ASN A 21 -2.38 19.66 -2.70
CA ASN A 21 -1.83 20.67 -1.80
C ASN A 21 -0.63 20.17 -0.99
N SER A 22 -0.28 18.88 -1.11
CA SER A 22 0.89 18.31 -0.45
C SER A 22 2.20 18.93 -0.98
N GLN A 23 3.11 19.22 -0.05
CA GLN A 23 4.50 19.58 -0.31
C GLN A 23 5.25 18.44 -0.99
N PHE A 24 5.02 17.18 -0.60
CA PHE A 24 5.57 16.03 -1.30
C PHE A 24 5.17 16.03 -2.78
N ASN A 25 3.89 16.25 -3.08
CA ASN A 25 3.41 16.35 -4.46
C ASN A 25 4.10 17.50 -5.21
N SER A 26 4.30 18.63 -4.54
CA SER A 26 5.02 19.79 -5.10
C SER A 26 6.48 19.47 -5.39
N PHE A 27 7.19 18.76 -4.51
CA PHE A 27 8.56 18.32 -4.76
C PHE A 27 8.65 17.35 -5.94
N VAL A 28 7.71 16.40 -6.04
CA VAL A 28 7.67 15.47 -7.18
C VAL A 28 7.41 16.20 -8.49
N LYS A 29 6.62 17.28 -8.51
CA LYS A 29 6.47 18.10 -9.73
C LYS A 29 7.75 18.85 -10.11
N GLN A 30 8.56 19.26 -9.13
CA GLN A 30 9.79 20.02 -9.35
C GLN A 30 10.92 19.18 -9.98
N THR A 31 10.83 17.85 -9.97
CA THR A 31 11.82 16.98 -10.63
C THR A 31 11.69 16.97 -12.16
N GLY A 32 10.63 17.59 -12.71
CA GLY A 32 10.34 17.62 -14.14
C GLY A 32 9.34 16.54 -14.57
N ILE A 33 8.68 16.75 -15.71
CA ILE A 33 7.51 15.96 -16.15
C ILE A 33 7.83 14.45 -16.18
N SER A 34 8.90 14.06 -16.88
CA SER A 34 9.27 12.64 -17.03
C SER A 34 9.54 11.96 -15.69
N GLU A 35 10.27 12.63 -14.80
CA GLU A 35 10.62 12.05 -13.50
C GLU A 35 9.41 12.03 -12.56
N ALA A 36 8.56 13.07 -12.60
CA ALA A 36 7.33 13.13 -11.83
C ALA A 36 6.38 11.97 -12.19
N GLU A 37 6.25 11.66 -13.48
CA GLU A 37 5.45 10.52 -13.96
C GLU A 37 6.05 9.17 -13.54
N HIS A 38 7.38 9.04 -13.61
CA HIS A 38 8.08 7.84 -13.14
C HIS A 38 7.85 7.60 -11.63
N LEU A 39 8.04 8.62 -10.80
CA LEU A 39 7.83 8.55 -9.36
C LEU A 39 6.38 8.23 -8.98
N ARG A 40 5.40 8.78 -9.71
CA ARG A 40 3.97 8.43 -9.54
C ARG A 40 3.71 6.96 -9.84
N THR A 41 4.32 6.45 -10.90
CA THR A 41 4.20 5.04 -11.28
C THR A 41 4.76 4.13 -10.18
N LEU A 42 5.94 4.46 -9.63
CA LEU A 42 6.53 3.71 -8.52
C LEU A 42 5.64 3.72 -7.27
N ALA A 43 5.08 4.88 -6.90
CA ALA A 43 4.20 5.01 -5.74
C ALA A 43 2.91 4.19 -5.89
N ASN A 44 2.32 4.17 -7.09
CA ASN A 44 1.12 3.37 -7.37
C ASN A 44 1.43 1.87 -7.35
N ASN A 45 2.55 1.44 -7.95
CA ASN A 45 2.95 0.03 -7.94
C ASN A 45 3.24 -0.47 -6.52
N ALA A 46 3.88 0.35 -5.68
CA ALA A 46 4.12 0.02 -4.28
C ALA A 46 2.80 -0.23 -3.52
N ARG A 47 1.75 0.56 -3.78
CA ARG A 47 0.42 0.37 -3.20
C ARG A 47 -0.23 -0.94 -3.65
N SER A 48 -0.23 -1.22 -4.95
CA SER A 48 -0.83 -2.46 -5.48
C SER A 48 -0.13 -3.73 -4.99
N ASN A 49 1.17 -3.69 -4.71
CA ASN A 49 1.89 -4.82 -4.14
C ASN A 49 1.49 -5.08 -2.68
N ILE A 50 1.15 -4.03 -1.92
CA ILE A 50 0.61 -4.18 -0.56
C ILE A 50 -0.78 -4.82 -0.61
N GLU A 51 -1.65 -4.36 -1.51
CA GLU A 51 -3.01 -4.89 -1.68
C GLU A 51 -3.00 -6.37 -2.08
N LYS A 52 -2.19 -6.75 -3.07
CA LYS A 52 -2.04 -8.17 -3.48
C LYS A 52 -1.57 -9.07 -2.34
N ASN A 53 -0.66 -8.58 -1.49
CA ASN A 53 -0.19 -9.36 -0.36
C ASN A 53 -1.28 -9.48 0.72
N GLN A 54 -2.10 -8.45 0.94
CA GLN A 54 -3.23 -8.51 1.87
C GLN A 54 -4.30 -9.50 1.38
N ASP A 55 -4.60 -9.54 0.08
CA ASP A 55 -5.54 -10.52 -0.48
C ASP A 55 -5.06 -11.97 -0.23
N ILE A 56 -3.76 -12.24 -0.31
CA ILE A 56 -3.16 -13.54 0.01
C ILE A 56 -3.35 -13.89 1.49
N PHE A 57 -3.13 -12.93 2.41
CA PHE A 57 -3.30 -13.17 3.84
C PHE A 57 -4.77 -13.43 4.20
N LEU A 58 -5.71 -12.69 3.62
CA LEU A 58 -7.14 -12.89 3.84
C LEU A 58 -7.63 -14.25 3.29
N TYR A 59 -7.16 -14.64 2.10
CA TYR A 59 -7.47 -15.95 1.54
C TYR A 59 -6.97 -17.10 2.44
N ASN A 60 -5.75 -16.99 2.97
CA ASN A 60 -5.18 -18.02 3.83
C ASN A 60 -5.88 -18.10 5.20
N GLU A 61 -6.29 -16.98 5.80
CA GLU A 61 -7.07 -17.00 7.06
C GLU A 61 -8.43 -17.69 6.87
N THR A 62 -9.13 -17.43 5.75
CA THR A 62 -10.41 -18.10 5.47
C THR A 62 -10.27 -19.61 5.27
N LEU A 63 -9.12 -20.11 4.82
CA LEU A 63 -8.88 -21.55 4.69
C LEU A 63 -8.60 -22.21 6.05
N LEU A 64 -7.95 -21.51 6.98
CA LEU A 64 -7.65 -22.04 8.32
C LEU A 64 -8.89 -22.14 9.22
N GLU A 65 -9.93 -21.32 8.99
CA GLU A 65 -11.18 -21.40 9.75
C GLU A 65 -12.10 -22.55 9.30
N ASN A 66 -11.90 -23.11 8.11
CA ASN A 66 -12.76 -24.16 7.55
C ASN A 66 -12.27 -25.60 7.80
N ASP A 67 -11.05 -25.80 8.32
CA ASP A 67 -10.48 -27.14 8.57
C ASP A 67 -10.93 -27.79 9.90
N HIS A 68 -11.79 -27.14 10.68
CA HIS A 68 -12.24 -27.68 11.99
C HIS A 68 -13.49 -28.58 11.94
N GLU A 69 -14.08 -28.87 10.78
CA GLU A 69 -15.34 -29.63 10.70
C GLU A 69 -15.24 -31.08 10.16
N THR A 70 -14.07 -31.59 9.77
CA THR A 70 -13.96 -32.92 9.12
C THR A 70 -13.39 -34.06 9.95
N ASP A 71 -13.18 -33.93 11.25
CA ASP A 71 -12.70 -35.04 12.11
C ASP A 71 -13.83 -35.90 12.72
N SER A 72 -15.10 -35.65 12.39
CA SER A 72 -16.25 -36.41 12.94
C SER A 72 -16.76 -37.58 12.07
N LEU A 73 -16.06 -38.02 11.01
CA LEU A 73 -16.58 -39.07 10.11
C LEU A 73 -15.63 -40.23 9.83
N ILE A 74 -14.81 -40.64 10.80
CA ILE A 74 -14.15 -41.95 10.76
C ILE A 74 -14.30 -42.68 12.10
N SER A 75 -15.52 -43.11 12.40
CA SER A 75 -15.78 -44.22 13.33
C SER A 75 -16.94 -45.05 12.76
N THR A 76 -16.60 -46.11 12.02
CA THR A 76 -17.49 -47.24 11.74
C THR A 76 -16.79 -48.50 12.21
#